data_AF-A0A1H4N1Y9-F1
#
_entry.id   AF-A0A1H4N1Y9-F1
#
_cell.length_a   1.000
_cell.length_b   1.000
_cell.length_c   1.000
_cell.angle_alpha   90.00
_cell.angle_beta   90.00
_cell.angle_gamma   90.00
#
_symmetry.space_group_name_H-M   'P 1'
#
loop_
_entity.id
_entity.type
_entity.pdbx_description
1 polymer ?
#
loop_
_entity_poly.entity_id
_entity_poly.type
_entity_poly.pdbx_seq_one_letter_code
_entity_poly.pdbx_strand_id
1 'polypeptide(L)'
;MTTSVQVQSTTALGLPTADEVVLDPISEREWRVIDTRLSQQDAPSVLGFIERFGDDYEVLVIGHGFERWSFTSLRDAKAHFTQ
;
A
#
# COMPACT_ATOMS: atom_id res chain seq x y z
N MET A 1 -23.67 25.49 -6.77
CA MET A 1 -22.82 25.32 -5.58
C MET A 1 -21.82 24.24 -5.95
N THR A 2 -20.59 24.64 -6.29
CA THR A 2 -19.57 23.73 -6.83
C THR A 2 -18.54 23.52 -5.72
N THR A 3 -18.57 22.36 -5.07
CA THR A 3 -17.60 22.01 -4.03
C THR A 3 -16.32 21.57 -4.73
N SER A 4 -15.33 22.47 -4.75
CA SER A 4 -13.97 22.15 -5.15
C SER A 4 -13.31 21.28 -4.09
N VAL A 5 -13.13 19.99 -4.37
CA VAL A 5 -12.29 19.11 -3.55
C VAL A 5 -10.85 19.48 -3.85
N GLN A 6 -10.21 20.23 -2.95
CA GLN A 6 -8.77 20.41 -2.98
C GLN A 6 -8.13 19.09 -2.53
N VAL A 7 -7.60 18.32 -3.49
CA VAL A 7 -6.61 17.29 -3.20
C VAL A 7 -5.37 17.98 -2.64
N GLN A 8 -5.22 17.99 -1.32
CA GLN A 8 -3.97 18.43 -0.70
C GLN A 8 -2.90 17.41 -1.09
N SER A 9 -1.96 17.85 -1.92
CA SER A 9 -0.76 17.09 -2.24
C SER A 9 0.04 16.88 -0.96
N THR A 10 -0.04 15.67 -0.41
CA THR A 10 0.72 15.27 0.79
C THR A 10 2.21 15.40 0.48
N THR A 11 2.88 16.23 1.27
CA THR A 11 4.29 16.60 1.09
C THR A 11 5.19 15.41 1.40
N ALA A 12 6.11 15.09 0.48
CA ALA A 12 7.37 14.34 0.58
C ALA A 12 7.72 13.64 1.92
N LEU A 13 6.86 12.76 2.42
CA LEU A 13 7.30 11.73 3.35
C LEU A 13 8.07 10.73 2.48
N GLY A 14 9.35 10.54 2.74
CA GLY A 14 10.13 9.49 2.09
C GLY A 14 9.44 8.12 2.23
N LEU A 15 9.95 7.10 1.55
CA LEU A 15 9.38 5.76 1.68
C LEU A 15 9.34 5.33 3.17
N PRO A 16 8.23 4.72 3.62
CA PRO A 16 8.04 4.34 5.01
C PRO A 16 9.00 3.21 5.42
N THR A 17 9.24 3.10 6.72
CA THR A 17 9.94 1.97 7.31
C THR A 17 9.00 0.76 7.49
N ALA A 18 9.57 -0.42 7.78
CA ALA A 18 8.79 -1.64 7.95
C ALA A 18 7.76 -1.60 9.11
N ASP A 19 8.04 -0.81 10.16
CA ASP A 19 7.14 -0.62 11.30
C ASP A 19 6.02 0.39 11.01
N GLU A 20 6.22 1.27 10.03
CA GLU A 20 5.24 2.27 9.58
C GLU A 20 4.31 1.72 8.49
N VAL A 21 4.53 0.49 8.05
CA VAL A 21 3.67 -0.21 7.09
C VAL A 21 2.89 -1.30 7.82
N VAL A 22 1.57 -1.27 7.70
CA VAL A 22 0.66 -2.29 8.24
C VAL A 22 -0.07 -3.00 7.09
N LEU A 23 -0.27 -4.31 7.26
CA LEU A 23 -1.11 -5.12 6.39
C LEU A 23 -2.49 -5.25 7.04
N ASP A 24 -3.47 -4.56 6.47
CA ASP A 24 -4.87 -4.66 6.88
C ASP A 24 -5.57 -5.73 6.02
N PRO A 25 -6.05 -6.84 6.60
CA PRO A 25 -6.64 -7.93 5.83
C PRO A 25 -7.97 -7.51 5.19
N ILE A 26 -8.10 -7.73 3.89
CA ILE A 26 -9.35 -7.61 3.14
C ILE A 26 -10.05 -8.97 3.08
N SER A 27 -9.26 -10.02 2.86
CA SER A 27 -9.68 -11.42 2.83
C SER A 27 -8.58 -12.32 3.42
N GLU A 28 -8.77 -13.64 3.38
CA GLU A 28 -7.73 -14.61 3.78
C GLU A 28 -6.48 -14.57 2.88
N ARG A 29 -6.60 -13.96 1.70
CA ARG A 29 -5.55 -13.93 0.66
C ARG A 29 -5.19 -12.53 0.22
N GLU A 30 -5.87 -11.50 0.69
CA GLU A 30 -5.68 -10.13 0.20
C GLU A 30 -5.49 -9.18 1.37
N TRP A 31 -4.52 -8.29 1.22
CA TRP A 31 -4.20 -7.27 2.21
C TRP A 31 -4.10 -5.92 1.56
N ARG A 32 -4.66 -4.92 2.24
CA ARG A 32 -4.37 -3.52 2.00
C ARG A 32 -3.08 -3.15 2.70
N VAL A 33 -2.19 -2.44 2.01
CA VAL A 33 -0.95 -1.95 2.58
C VAL A 33 -1.13 -0.49 2.98
N ILE A 34 -0.97 -0.21 4.27
CA ILE A 34 -1.28 1.09 4.88
C ILE A 34 -0.01 1.72 5.46
N ASP A 35 0.25 2.99 5.11
CA ASP A 35 1.20 3.88 5.77
C ASP A 35 0.56 4.47 7.03
N THR A 36 1.06 4.07 8.20
CA THR A 36 0.51 4.51 9.50
C THR A 36 0.92 5.93 9.89
N ARG A 37 1.82 6.58 9.13
CA ARG A 37 2.14 8.00 9.32
C ARG A 37 0.99 8.91 8.87
N LEU A 38 0.07 8.36 8.08
CA LEU A 38 -1.16 9.00 7.62
C LEU A 38 -2.37 8.43 8.36
N SER A 39 -3.45 9.21 8.44
CA SER A 39 -4.70 8.70 9.01
C SER A 39 -5.23 7.57 8.12
N GLN A 40 -5.58 6.43 8.71
CA GLN A 40 -6.11 5.27 7.98
C GLN A 40 -7.45 5.57 7.28
N GLN A 41 -8.14 6.64 7.67
CA GLN A 41 -9.38 7.10 7.03
C GLN A 41 -9.12 7.88 5.74
N ASP A 42 -7.87 8.29 5.50
CA ASP A 42 -7.49 9.07 4.34
C ASP A 42 -7.01 8.15 3.22
N ALA A 43 -7.56 8.31 2.02
CA ALA A 43 -7.16 7.53 0.84
C ALA A 43 -5.64 7.51 0.57
N PRO A 44 -4.87 8.59 0.81
CA PRO A 44 -3.41 8.58 0.67
C PRO A 44 -2.66 7.64 1.63
N SER A 45 -3.29 7.14 2.69
CA SER A 45 -2.66 6.14 3.57
C SER A 45 -2.46 4.79 2.87
N VAL A 46 -3.18 4.52 1.77
CA VAL A 46 -3.09 3.25 1.05
C VAL A 46 -1.95 3.29 0.04
N LEU A 47 -0.93 2.46 0.27
CA LEU A 47 0.23 2.35 -0.62
C LEU A 47 0.00 1.34 -1.75
N GLY A 48 -0.84 0.33 -1.50
CA GLY A 48 -1.08 -0.74 -2.45
C GLY A 48 -1.81 -1.93 -1.87
N PHE A 49 -1.74 -3.03 -2.60
CA PHE A 49 -2.35 -4.30 -2.25
C PHE A 49 -1.36 -5.44 -2.40
N ILE A 50 -1.54 -6.46 -1.57
CA ILE A 50 -0.87 -7.75 -1.70
C ILE A 50 -1.96 -8.80 -1.84
N GLU A 51 -1.84 -9.65 -2.85
CA GLU A 51 -2.71 -10.82 -3.04
C GLU A 51 -1.85 -12.09 -3.02
N ARG A 52 -2.31 -13.13 -2.32
CA ARG A 52 -1.73 -14.46 -2.41
C ARG A 52 -2.34 -15.20 -3.61
N PHE A 53 -1.53 -15.45 -4.63
CA PHE A 53 -1.90 -16.21 -5.81
C PHE A 53 -1.12 -17.53 -5.86
N GLY A 54 -1.81 -18.62 -5.50
CA GLY A 54 -1.16 -19.92 -5.34
C GLY A 54 -0.19 -19.93 -4.15
N ASP A 55 1.08 -20.17 -4.45
CA ASP A 55 2.18 -20.18 -3.47
C ASP A 55 2.95 -18.85 -3.41
N ASP A 56 2.64 -17.92 -4.31
CA ASP A 56 3.30 -16.61 -4.40
C ASP A 56 2.39 -15.47 -3.91
N TYR A 57 2.99 -14.30 -3.78
CA TYR A 57 2.36 -13.04 -3.40
C TYR A 57 2.58 -12.01 -4.51
N GLU A 58 1.49 -11.52 -5.08
CA GLU A 58 1.50 -10.43 -6.05
C GLU A 58 1.30 -9.09 -5.34
N VAL A 59 2.10 -8.10 -5.73
CA VAL A 59 2.08 -6.74 -5.22
C VAL A 59 1.58 -5.80 -6.31
N LEU A 60 0.61 -4.95 -5.94
CA LEU A 60 0.13 -3.84 -6.75
C LEU A 60 0.39 -2.53 -6.00
N VAL A 61 1.22 -1.65 -6.56
CA VAL A 61 1.56 -0.35 -5.97
C VAL A 61 0.68 0.75 -6.56
N ILE A 62 0.06 1.56 -5.70
CA ILE A 62 -0.73 2.72 -6.13
C ILE A 62 0.22 3.89 -6.44
N GLY A 63 -0.02 4.58 -7.56
CA GLY A 63 0.74 5.76 -7.96
C GLY A 63 1.98 5.50 -8.82
N HIS A 64 2.39 4.23 -8.99
CA HIS A 64 3.54 3.83 -9.82
C HIS A 64 3.16 3.09 -11.12
N GLY A 65 1.90 3.20 -11.57
CA GLY A 65 1.40 2.50 -12.76
C GLY A 65 0.87 1.09 -12.46
N PHE A 66 0.53 0.33 -13.50
CA PHE A 66 0.00 -1.04 -13.40
C PHE A 66 1.10 -2.12 -13.39
N GLU A 67 2.21 -1.85 -12.73
CA GLU A 67 3.26 -2.86 -12.56
C GLU A 67 2.87 -3.82 -11.43
N ARG A 68 3.09 -5.12 -11.69
CA ARG A 68 2.90 -6.20 -10.73
C ARG A 68 4.23 -6.86 -10.44
N TRP A 69 4.50 -7.08 -9.16
CA TRP A 69 5.70 -7.79 -8.70
C TRP A 69 5.28 -9.03 -7.94
N SER A 70 6.01 -10.12 -8.13
CA SER A 70 5.72 -11.40 -7.47
C SER A 70 6.84 -11.75 -6.49
N PHE A 71 6.45 -12.23 -5.32
CA PHE A 71 7.35 -12.62 -4.23
C PHE A 71 6.94 -13.99 -3.67
N THR A 72 7.90 -14.77 -3.21
CA THR A 72 7.64 -16.09 -2.60
C THR A 72 7.25 -16.00 -1.12
N SER A 73 7.29 -14.79 -0.53
CA SER A 73 6.93 -14.58 0.87
C SER A 73 6.16 -13.28 1.09
N LEU A 74 5.17 -13.32 1.98
CA LEU A 74 4.40 -12.14 2.38
C LEU A 74 5.30 -11.06 3.01
N ARG A 75 6.38 -11.48 3.68
CA ARG A 75 7.34 -10.57 4.29
C ARG A 75 8.09 -9.76 3.24
N ASP A 76 8.57 -10.40 2.18
CA ASP A 76 9.33 -9.71 1.13
C ASP A 76 8.40 -8.86 0.27
N ALA A 77 7.16 -9.32 0.04
CA ALA A 77 6.10 -8.52 -0.58
C ALA A 77 5.80 -7.24 0.24
N LYS A 78 5.71 -7.34 1.57
CA LYS A 78 5.57 -6.17 2.45
C LYS A 78 6.79 -5.26 2.36
N ALA A 79 8.00 -5.83 2.36
CA ALA A 79 9.25 -5.07 2.29
C ALA A 79 9.39 -4.27 0.99
N HIS A 80 8.70 -4.64 -0.09
CA HIS A 80 8.68 -3.87 -1.34
C HIS A 80 8.13 -2.45 -1.18
N PHE A 81 7.29 -2.21 -0.16
CA PHE A 81 6.73 -0.89 0.15
C PHE A 81 7.63 -0.04 1.05
N THR A 82 8.78 -0.58 1.44
CA THR A 82 9.75 0.04 2.34
C THR A 82 11.08 0.18 1.62
N GLN A 83 11.91 1.18 1.95
CA GLN A 83 13.28 1.24 1.39
C GLN A 83 14.15 0.11 1.92
#